data_AF-A0A2A4U8U2-F1
#
_entry.id   AF-A0A2A4U8U2-F1
#
_cell.length_a   1.000
_cell.length_b   1.000
_cell.length_c   1.000
_cell.angle_alpha   90.00
_cell.angle_beta   90.00
_cell.angle_gamma   90.00
#
_symmetry.space_group_name_H-M   'P 1'
#
loop_
_entity.id
_entity.type
_entity.pdbx_description
1 polymer ?
#
loop_
_entity_poly.entity_id
_entity_poly.type
_entity_poly.pdbx_seq_one_letter_code
_entity_poly.pdbx_strand_id
1 'polypeptide(L)'
;MNLQKITVSEAGASIYSASEYAAREFPDLDVSFRGAASIGRRLQDPLAELVKIEPKAIGVGQYQHDVSQVKLARGLDSVVEDCVNAVGVDVNTASIPLLSRIAGLNNTIATNIVRFRDKNGLFKSRSALKEVPRFGERTFEQSAGFLRIINGESPLDSSGVHPEAYSVVEKISSKNDRSISALMADAEFLKSIKAEDYADEQFGIPTITDILQELEKPGRDPRPSFAAVKFDDNIHHVKDLKPGMLLEGVITNVTNFGAFVDIGVHQDGLVHISVISDQFVKNPADVVKTGDIVKVKVMEVDEDRNRISLSMRLNDKPSNRNSDNRHNSSNRNGSSNNQSSNNRSSNSNASRGQRNLGNQSAPKSTLAGAFANAKKLKPKK
;
A
#
# COMPACT_ATOMS: atom_id res chain seq x y z
N MET A 1 29.70 -11.12 -10.23
CA MET A 1 28.43 -11.07 -9.47
C MET A 1 27.32 -10.76 -10.46
N ASN A 2 26.23 -11.53 -10.45
CA ASN A 2 25.07 -11.27 -11.29
C ASN A 2 24.16 -10.30 -10.53
N LEU A 3 24.32 -8.99 -10.75
CA LEU A 3 23.56 -7.94 -10.06
C LEU A 3 22.29 -7.61 -10.86
N GLN A 4 21.17 -7.42 -10.16
CA GLN A 4 19.90 -7.01 -10.75
C GLN A 4 19.46 -5.68 -10.14
N LYS A 5 19.06 -4.74 -11.00
CA LYS A 5 18.50 -3.44 -10.59
C LYS A 5 16.99 -3.57 -10.43
N ILE A 6 16.47 -3.11 -9.30
CA ILE A 6 15.03 -3.11 -8.99
C ILE A 6 14.64 -1.71 -8.52
N THR A 7 13.55 -1.17 -9.06
CA THR A 7 12.99 0.11 -8.62
C THR A 7 12.16 -0.11 -7.37
N VAL A 8 12.34 0.74 -6.36
CA VAL A 8 11.63 0.68 -5.08
C VAL A 8 11.06 2.06 -4.78
N SER A 9 9.83 2.12 -4.29
CA SER A 9 9.22 3.38 -3.88
C SER A 9 10.01 4.02 -2.74
N GLU A 10 10.31 5.31 -2.85
CA GLU A 10 10.95 6.11 -1.79
C GLU A 10 9.93 6.73 -0.82
N ALA A 11 8.65 6.42 -0.99
CA ALA A 11 7.55 7.07 -0.27
C ALA A 11 7.73 6.91 1.26
N GLY A 12 7.78 8.03 1.98
CA GLY A 12 8.03 8.07 3.43
C GLY A 12 9.48 7.83 3.88
N ALA A 13 10.44 7.56 2.99
CA ALA A 13 11.84 7.31 3.36
C ALA A 13 12.51 8.55 4.01
N SER A 14 12.17 9.74 3.53
CA SER A 14 12.61 11.00 4.16
C SER A 14 12.03 11.17 5.56
N ILE A 15 10.75 10.85 5.76
CA ILE A 15 10.09 10.86 7.08
C ILE A 15 10.74 9.86 8.03
N TYR A 16 11.02 8.64 7.56
CA TYR A 16 11.76 7.64 8.34
C TYR A 16 13.14 8.19 8.77
N SER A 17 13.92 8.72 7.83
CA SER A 17 15.30 9.15 8.08
C SER A 17 15.44 10.23 9.17
N ALA A 18 14.46 11.13 9.24
CA ALA A 18 14.35 12.19 10.23
C ALA A 18 13.63 11.77 11.53
N SER A 19 13.13 10.54 11.61
CA SER A 19 12.40 10.06 12.79
C SER A 19 13.34 9.76 13.96
N GLU A 20 12.80 9.88 15.18
CA GLU A 20 13.52 9.47 16.39
C GLU A 20 13.85 7.96 16.36
N TYR A 21 12.99 7.15 15.77
CA TYR A 21 13.21 5.71 15.63
C TYR A 21 14.45 5.42 14.77
N ALA A 22 14.58 6.04 13.60
CA ALA A 22 15.78 5.89 12.76
C ALA A 22 17.04 6.46 13.43
N ALA A 23 16.92 7.54 14.20
CA ALA A 23 18.04 8.08 14.98
C ALA A 23 18.54 7.10 16.06
N ARG A 24 17.66 6.27 16.62
CA ARG A 24 18.05 5.20 17.56
C ARG A 24 18.60 3.97 16.85
N GLU A 25 18.04 3.58 15.70
CA GLU A 25 18.59 2.47 14.90
C GLU A 25 19.98 2.79 14.34
N PHE A 26 20.22 4.05 13.98
CA PHE A 26 21.44 4.49 13.31
C PHE A 26 21.98 5.83 13.90
N PRO A 27 22.50 5.83 15.13
CA PRO A 27 22.93 7.05 15.82
C PRO A 27 24.05 7.80 15.08
N ASP A 28 25.00 7.04 14.51
CA ASP A 28 26.23 7.58 13.92
C ASP A 28 26.13 7.85 12.41
N LEU A 29 24.98 7.56 11.79
CA LEU A 29 24.76 7.81 10.36
C LEU A 29 24.03 9.14 10.15
N ASP A 30 24.45 9.88 9.13
CA ASP A 30 23.74 11.07 8.66
C ASP A 30 22.33 10.72 8.14
N VAL A 31 21.43 11.69 8.23
CA VAL A 31 20.03 11.57 7.81
C VAL A 31 19.92 11.07 6.36
N SER A 32 20.77 11.54 5.45
CA SER A 32 20.76 11.12 4.04
C SER A 32 20.99 9.61 3.87
N PHE A 33 21.92 9.01 4.62
CA PHE A 33 22.22 7.58 4.53
C PHE A 33 21.17 6.70 5.20
N ARG A 34 20.44 7.21 6.20
CA ARG A 34 19.31 6.49 6.81
C ARG A 34 18.19 6.26 5.81
N GLY A 35 17.93 7.24 4.93
CA GLY A 35 16.97 7.08 3.83
C GLY A 35 17.37 5.95 2.88
N ALA A 36 18.65 5.90 2.47
CA ALA A 36 19.17 4.83 1.62
C ALA A 36 19.07 3.44 2.26
N ALA A 37 19.35 3.33 3.57
CA ALA A 37 19.18 2.09 4.31
C ALA A 37 17.72 1.61 4.30
N SER A 38 16.76 2.53 4.42
CA SER A 38 15.32 2.21 4.36
C SER A 38 14.91 1.69 2.98
N ILE A 39 15.41 2.31 1.90
CA ILE A 39 15.15 1.84 0.52
C ILE A 39 15.67 0.41 0.34
N GLY A 40 16.90 0.12 0.79
CA GLY A 40 17.47 -1.22 0.72
C GLY A 40 16.68 -2.27 1.50
N ARG A 41 16.23 -1.94 2.72
CA ARG A 41 15.42 -2.85 3.56
C ARG A 41 14.02 -3.06 3.01
N ARG A 42 13.42 -2.03 2.41
CA ARG A 42 12.10 -2.12 1.77
C ARG A 42 12.09 -3.10 0.60
N LEU A 43 13.21 -3.24 -0.11
CA LEU A 43 13.35 -4.27 -1.13
C LEU A 43 13.34 -5.69 -0.54
N GLN A 44 13.95 -5.86 0.63
CA GLN A 44 14.05 -7.16 1.30
C GLN A 44 12.71 -7.59 1.89
N ASP A 45 12.06 -6.69 2.64
CA ASP A 45 10.70 -6.89 3.15
C ASP A 45 9.98 -5.53 3.25
N PRO A 46 9.08 -5.22 2.30
CA PRO A 46 8.35 -3.96 2.32
C PRO A 46 7.51 -3.77 3.58
N LEU A 47 6.89 -4.84 4.09
CA LEU A 47 5.99 -4.76 5.24
C LEU A 47 6.79 -4.41 6.50
N ALA A 48 7.87 -5.14 6.76
CA ALA A 48 8.70 -4.96 7.95
C ALA A 48 9.37 -3.56 8.02
N GLU A 49 9.62 -2.94 6.87
CA GLU A 49 10.22 -1.60 6.80
C GLU A 49 9.16 -0.48 6.82
N LEU A 50 8.05 -0.62 6.08
CA LEU A 50 7.02 0.42 6.00
C LEU A 50 6.28 0.65 7.33
N VAL A 51 6.13 -0.39 8.16
CA VAL A 51 5.49 -0.26 9.50
C VAL A 51 6.26 0.64 10.47
N LYS A 52 7.53 0.96 10.17
CA LYS A 52 8.35 1.89 10.96
C LYS A 52 7.97 3.36 10.73
N ILE A 53 7.18 3.64 9.70
CA ILE A 53 6.74 4.98 9.31
C ILE A 53 5.30 5.16 9.78
N GLU A 54 4.94 6.38 10.17
CA GLU A 54 3.53 6.70 10.42
C GLU A 54 2.72 6.49 9.13
N PRO A 55 1.63 5.70 9.13
CA PRO A 55 0.97 5.29 7.88
C PRO A 55 0.54 6.45 6.98
N LYS A 56 0.02 7.53 7.57
CA LYS A 56 -0.38 8.75 6.84
C LYS A 56 0.80 9.49 6.17
N ALA A 57 2.02 9.23 6.62
CA ALA A 57 3.24 9.85 6.12
C ALA A 57 3.94 9.02 5.03
N ILE A 58 3.42 7.83 4.71
CA ILE A 58 3.97 7.01 3.61
C ILE A 58 3.81 7.74 2.27
N GLY A 59 2.73 8.51 2.06
CA GLY A 59 2.52 9.20 0.78
C GLY A 59 1.69 8.37 -0.20
N VAL A 60 0.45 8.05 0.17
CA VAL A 60 -0.40 7.08 -0.55
C VAL A 60 -1.30 7.71 -1.62
N GLY A 61 -1.25 9.04 -1.80
CA GLY A 61 -2.05 9.71 -2.82
C GLY A 61 -1.72 11.19 -2.97
N GLN A 62 -2.05 11.74 -4.14
CA GLN A 62 -1.69 13.10 -4.54
C GLN A 62 -2.25 14.20 -3.61
N TYR A 63 -3.52 14.07 -3.22
CA TYR A 63 -4.23 15.05 -2.40
C TYR A 63 -4.42 14.57 -0.95
N GLN A 64 -3.52 13.71 -0.45
CA GLN A 64 -3.64 13.15 0.91
C GLN A 64 -3.64 14.22 2.01
N HIS A 65 -3.07 15.40 1.73
CA HIS A 65 -3.01 16.51 2.69
C HIS A 65 -4.30 17.33 2.71
N ASP A 66 -5.13 17.24 1.67
CA ASP A 66 -6.38 17.99 1.53
C ASP A 66 -7.58 17.27 2.18
N VAL A 67 -7.40 16.03 2.63
CA VAL A 67 -8.42 15.26 3.33
C VAL A 67 -8.31 15.39 4.86
N SER A 68 -9.36 14.96 5.57
CA SER A 68 -9.35 14.90 7.03
C SER A 68 -8.26 13.95 7.54
N GLN A 69 -7.23 14.51 8.15
CA GLN A 69 -6.07 13.76 8.63
C GLN A 69 -6.42 12.72 9.71
N VAL A 70 -7.46 12.99 10.52
CA VAL A 70 -7.94 12.04 11.53
C VAL A 70 -8.58 10.80 10.88
N LYS A 71 -9.42 11.02 9.84
CA LYS A 71 -10.04 9.91 9.10
C LYS A 71 -9.01 9.13 8.30
N LEU A 72 -8.06 9.84 7.67
CA LEU A 72 -6.97 9.23 6.92
C LEU A 72 -6.10 8.35 7.82
N ALA A 73 -5.64 8.88 8.97
CA ALA A 73 -4.82 8.12 9.91
C ALA A 73 -5.54 6.84 10.36
N ARG A 74 -6.80 6.93 10.81
CA ARG A 74 -7.60 5.76 11.22
C ARG A 74 -7.75 4.73 10.10
N GLY A 75 -8.04 5.18 8.88
CA GLY A 75 -8.20 4.29 7.74
C GLY A 75 -6.90 3.56 7.40
N LEU A 76 -5.78 4.27 7.39
CA LEU A 76 -4.47 3.69 7.09
C LEU A 76 -3.95 2.80 8.22
N ASP A 77 -4.20 3.16 9.48
CA ASP A 77 -3.87 2.30 10.63
C ASP A 77 -4.61 0.96 10.54
N SER A 78 -5.90 0.96 10.17
CA SER A 78 -6.67 -0.28 9.93
C SER A 78 -6.07 -1.13 8.82
N VAL A 79 -5.71 -0.53 7.68
CA VAL A 79 -5.08 -1.26 6.57
C VAL A 79 -3.73 -1.86 6.98
N VAL A 80 -2.94 -1.15 7.79
CA VAL A 80 -1.66 -1.65 8.30
C VAL A 80 -1.88 -2.81 9.26
N GLU A 81 -2.86 -2.71 10.16
CA GLU A 81 -3.24 -3.80 11.06
C GLU A 81 -3.69 -5.03 10.25
N ASP A 82 -4.60 -4.88 9.29
CA ASP A 82 -5.08 -5.98 8.45
C ASP A 82 -3.92 -6.66 7.69
N CYS A 83 -3.03 -5.88 7.08
CA CYS A 83 -1.86 -6.41 6.35
C CYS A 83 -0.89 -7.17 7.27
N VAL A 84 -0.58 -6.62 8.44
CA VAL A 84 0.37 -7.26 9.38
C VAL A 84 -0.21 -8.56 9.94
N ASN A 85 -1.49 -8.56 10.32
CA ASN A 85 -2.12 -9.74 10.89
C ASN A 85 -2.39 -10.82 9.81
N ALA A 86 -2.70 -10.43 8.56
CA ALA A 86 -2.81 -11.38 7.45
C ALA A 86 -1.47 -12.07 7.14
N VAL A 87 -0.37 -11.32 7.17
CA VAL A 87 0.97 -11.89 6.93
C VAL A 87 1.48 -12.67 8.13
N GLY A 88 1.10 -12.31 9.36
CA GLY A 88 1.62 -12.84 10.61
C GLY A 88 3.10 -12.49 10.84
N VAL A 89 3.57 -12.61 12.08
CA VAL A 89 4.93 -12.18 12.44
C VAL A 89 5.63 -13.23 13.28
N ASP A 90 6.91 -13.46 12.99
CA ASP A 90 7.76 -14.24 13.88
C ASP A 90 8.16 -13.40 15.10
N VAL A 91 7.71 -13.80 16.28
CA VAL A 91 7.90 -13.06 17.53
C VAL A 91 9.38 -12.95 17.93
N ASN A 92 10.21 -13.88 17.47
CA ASN A 92 11.63 -13.93 17.80
C ASN A 92 12.46 -12.95 16.97
N THR A 93 11.99 -12.55 15.79
CA THR A 93 12.72 -11.67 14.87
C THR A 93 12.05 -10.31 14.66
N ALA A 94 10.73 -10.20 14.88
CA ALA A 94 9.97 -8.98 14.64
C ALA A 94 10.49 -7.77 15.43
N SER A 95 10.42 -6.58 14.82
CA SER A 95 10.76 -5.31 15.45
C SER A 95 9.62 -4.79 16.34
N ILE A 96 9.91 -3.82 17.22
CA ILE A 96 8.89 -3.18 18.06
C ILE A 96 7.77 -2.55 17.20
N PRO A 97 8.08 -1.77 16.13
CA PRO A 97 7.03 -1.20 15.28
C PRO A 97 6.14 -2.27 14.63
N LEU A 98 6.71 -3.40 14.20
CA LEU A 98 5.95 -4.49 13.60
C LEU A 98 5.04 -5.19 14.62
N LEU A 99 5.56 -5.56 15.80
CA LEU A 99 4.78 -6.15 16.89
C LEU A 99 3.66 -5.24 17.38
N SER A 100 3.87 -3.92 17.34
CA SER A 100 2.87 -2.94 17.76
C SER A 100 1.63 -2.89 16.85
N ARG A 101 1.68 -3.54 15.68
CA ARG A 101 0.58 -3.63 14.72
C ARG A 101 -0.18 -4.96 14.77
N ILE A 102 0.23 -5.88 15.64
CA ILE A 102 -0.48 -7.13 15.85
C ILE A 102 -1.73 -6.87 16.69
N ALA A 103 -2.83 -7.55 16.33
CA ALA A 103 -4.10 -7.47 17.03
C ALA A 103 -3.91 -7.73 18.54
N GLY A 104 -4.48 -6.86 19.38
CA GLY A 104 -4.35 -6.95 20.83
C GLY A 104 -3.02 -6.48 21.41
N LEU A 105 -2.02 -6.13 20.60
CA LEU A 105 -0.75 -5.57 21.06
C LEU A 105 -0.73 -4.04 20.95
N ASN A 106 0.19 -3.43 21.69
CA ASN A 106 0.49 -2.00 21.61
C ASN A 106 1.99 -1.79 21.83
N ASN A 107 2.46 -0.54 21.66
CA ASN A 107 3.88 -0.23 21.80
C ASN A 107 4.50 -0.65 23.14
N THR A 108 3.74 -0.62 24.24
CA THR A 108 4.24 -1.05 25.56
C THR A 108 4.46 -2.56 25.58
N ILE A 109 3.48 -3.34 25.13
CA ILE A 109 3.58 -4.81 25.13
C ILE A 109 4.64 -5.25 24.11
N ALA A 110 4.68 -4.66 22.92
CA ALA A 110 5.71 -4.92 21.92
C ALA A 110 7.13 -4.67 22.47
N THR A 111 7.34 -3.57 23.19
CA THR A 111 8.63 -3.29 23.85
C THR A 111 8.95 -4.34 24.91
N ASN A 112 7.95 -4.77 25.70
CA ASN A 112 8.14 -5.80 26.71
C ASN A 112 8.48 -7.16 26.11
N ILE A 113 7.89 -7.54 24.97
CA ILE A 113 8.21 -8.78 24.25
C ILE A 113 9.68 -8.77 23.82
N VAL A 114 10.13 -7.69 23.17
CA VAL A 114 11.52 -7.56 22.71
C VAL A 114 12.49 -7.56 23.91
N ARG A 115 12.19 -6.80 24.96
CA ARG A 115 13.00 -6.80 26.18
C ARG A 115 13.05 -8.18 26.85
N PHE A 116 11.95 -8.92 26.82
CA PHE A 116 11.89 -10.26 27.39
C PHE A 116 12.76 -11.22 26.60
N ARG A 117 12.69 -11.23 25.26
CA ARG A 117 13.53 -12.13 24.45
C ARG A 117 15.02 -11.76 24.53
N ASP A 118 15.35 -10.47 24.61
CA ASP A 118 16.74 -10.01 24.74
C ASP A 118 17.35 -10.46 26.08
N LYS A 119 16.52 -10.60 27.13
CA LYS A 119 16.96 -11.00 28.47
C LYS A 119 16.93 -12.52 28.69
N ASN A 120 15.88 -13.19 28.25
CA ASN A 120 15.62 -14.60 28.57
C ASN A 120 15.94 -15.55 27.41
N GLY A 121 16.29 -15.02 26.23
CA GLY A 121 16.47 -15.78 25.01
C GLY A 121 15.18 -15.89 24.19
N LEU A 122 15.26 -16.63 23.08
CA LEU A 122 14.15 -16.78 22.13
C LEU A 122 12.98 -17.56 22.75
N PHE A 123 11.76 -17.17 22.39
CA PHE A 123 10.55 -17.90 22.75
C PHE A 123 10.54 -19.26 22.03
N LYS A 124 10.27 -20.33 22.78
CA LYS A 124 10.16 -21.69 22.26
C LYS A 124 8.72 -22.16 22.06
N SER A 125 7.78 -21.51 22.72
CA SER A 125 6.36 -21.84 22.65
C SER A 125 5.51 -20.58 22.83
N ARG A 126 4.30 -20.58 22.27
CA ARG A 126 3.37 -19.45 22.44
C ARG A 126 3.01 -19.23 23.90
N SER A 127 2.87 -20.30 24.68
CA SER A 127 2.53 -20.22 26.11
C SER A 127 3.54 -19.38 26.92
N ALA A 128 4.82 -19.38 26.52
CA ALA A 128 5.85 -18.54 27.15
C ALA A 128 5.58 -17.02 27.00
N LEU A 129 4.74 -16.59 26.05
CA LEU A 129 4.34 -15.18 25.92
C LEU A 129 3.58 -14.68 27.14
N LYS A 130 2.90 -15.56 27.89
CA LYS A 130 2.19 -15.20 29.13
C LYS A 130 3.13 -14.76 30.26
N GLU A 131 4.42 -15.07 30.16
CA GLU A 131 5.45 -14.63 31.11
C GLU A 131 5.88 -13.18 30.85
N VAL A 132 5.52 -12.60 29.70
CA VAL A 132 5.86 -11.23 29.35
C VAL A 132 5.06 -10.25 30.23
N PRO A 133 5.72 -9.23 30.83
CA PRO A 133 5.01 -8.25 31.65
C PRO A 133 3.86 -7.57 30.91
N ARG A 134 2.67 -7.54 31.55
CA ARG A 134 1.42 -6.98 31.02
C ARG A 134 0.84 -7.74 29.81
N PHE A 135 1.34 -8.93 29.51
CA PHE A 135 0.78 -9.82 28.52
C PHE A 135 -0.23 -10.76 29.20
N GLY A 136 -1.47 -10.31 29.36
CA GLY A 136 -2.53 -11.06 30.04
C GLY A 136 -3.25 -12.06 29.13
N GLU A 137 -4.16 -12.85 29.71
CA GLU A 137 -4.97 -13.86 28.98
C GLU A 137 -5.72 -13.28 27.78
N ARG A 138 -6.37 -12.11 27.94
CA ARG A 138 -7.07 -11.45 26.83
C ARG A 138 -6.13 -10.99 25.72
N THR A 139 -4.93 -10.50 26.08
CA THR A 139 -3.91 -10.15 25.08
C THR A 139 -3.44 -11.38 24.34
N PHE A 140 -3.24 -12.49 25.06
CA PHE A 140 -2.86 -13.77 24.48
C PHE A 140 -3.92 -14.26 23.48
N GLU A 141 -5.18 -14.32 23.88
CA GLU A 141 -6.30 -14.70 23.02
C GLU A 141 -6.41 -13.84 21.74
N GLN A 142 -6.16 -12.53 21.83
CA GLN A 142 -6.29 -11.65 20.67
C GLN A 142 -5.07 -11.70 19.72
N SER A 143 -3.89 -12.11 20.21
CA SER A 143 -2.64 -11.98 19.46
C SER A 143 -2.00 -13.32 19.06
N ALA A 144 -2.27 -14.41 19.80
CA ALA A 144 -1.50 -15.63 19.69
C ALA A 144 -1.54 -16.26 18.29
N GLY A 145 -2.68 -16.17 17.58
CA GLY A 145 -2.81 -16.70 16.22
C GLY A 145 -1.94 -15.97 15.18
N PHE A 146 -1.59 -14.72 15.44
CA PHE A 146 -0.79 -13.87 14.53
C PHE A 146 0.70 -13.89 14.87
N LEU A 147 1.06 -14.31 16.08
CA LEU A 147 2.44 -14.47 16.55
C LEU A 147 2.92 -15.89 16.26
N ARG A 148 3.94 -16.04 15.41
CA ARG A 148 4.55 -17.31 15.07
C ARG A 148 5.86 -17.51 15.80
N ILE A 149 6.21 -18.77 16.06
CA ILE A 149 7.51 -19.18 16.55
C ILE A 149 8.05 -20.22 15.59
N ILE A 150 9.06 -19.81 14.81
CA ILE A 150 9.74 -20.69 13.87
C ILE A 150 10.69 -21.59 14.66
N ASN A 151 10.65 -22.90 14.39
CA ASN A 151 11.43 -23.93 15.09
C ASN A 151 11.16 -23.98 16.62
N GLY A 152 9.90 -23.77 17.02
CA GLY A 152 9.46 -23.94 18.40
C GLY A 152 9.31 -25.41 18.84
N GLU A 153 8.90 -25.61 20.09
CA GLU A 153 8.61 -26.94 20.66
C GLU A 153 7.37 -27.58 20.03
N SER A 154 6.33 -26.79 19.77
CA SER A 154 5.13 -27.23 19.06
C SER A 154 5.20 -26.85 17.59
N PRO A 155 5.04 -27.79 16.64
CA PRO A 155 4.97 -27.49 15.21
C PRO A 155 3.85 -26.49 14.87
N LEU A 156 2.75 -26.50 15.63
CA LEU A 156 1.60 -25.63 15.41
C LEU A 156 1.90 -24.15 15.64
N ASP A 157 2.91 -23.83 16.46
CA ASP A 157 3.30 -22.45 16.73
C ASP A 157 3.91 -21.75 15.51
N SER A 158 4.31 -22.51 14.48
CA SER A 158 4.75 -21.98 13.18
C SER A 158 3.58 -21.66 12.22
N SER A 159 2.36 -22.04 12.59
CA SER A 159 1.14 -21.90 11.78
C SER A 159 0.23 -20.77 12.30
N GLY A 160 -0.79 -20.41 11.53
CA GLY A 160 -1.87 -19.52 11.93
C GLY A 160 -2.94 -20.17 12.81
N VAL A 161 -2.83 -21.47 13.14
CA VAL A 161 -3.79 -22.16 14.02
C VAL A 161 -3.75 -21.52 15.40
N HIS A 162 -4.88 -21.05 15.90
CA HIS A 162 -4.95 -20.42 17.23
C HIS A 162 -4.79 -21.47 18.35
N PRO A 163 -4.07 -21.17 19.46
CA PRO A 163 -3.90 -22.11 20.58
C PRO A 163 -5.18 -22.68 21.18
N GLU A 164 -6.30 -21.96 21.11
CA GLU A 164 -7.59 -22.48 21.58
C GLU A 164 -8.04 -23.74 20.81
N ALA A 165 -7.62 -23.86 19.55
CA ALA A 165 -7.97 -24.93 18.64
C ALA A 165 -6.93 -26.06 18.60
N TYR A 166 -5.89 -26.04 19.44
CA TYR A 166 -4.87 -27.10 19.46
C TYR A 166 -5.49 -28.46 19.81
N SER A 167 -6.48 -28.46 20.70
CA SER A 167 -7.24 -29.67 21.03
C SER A 167 -7.94 -30.31 19.83
N VAL A 168 -8.35 -29.53 18.83
CA VAL A 168 -8.94 -30.03 17.58
C VAL A 168 -7.87 -30.75 16.75
N VAL A 169 -6.69 -30.15 16.61
CA VAL A 169 -5.59 -30.77 15.86
C VAL A 169 -5.11 -32.06 16.54
N GLU A 170 -5.07 -32.08 17.86
CA GLU A 170 -4.76 -33.28 18.65
C GLU A 170 -5.81 -34.39 18.45
N LYS A 171 -7.10 -34.05 18.37
CA LYS A 171 -8.17 -35.00 18.00
C LYS A 171 -7.97 -35.56 16.59
N ILE A 172 -7.61 -34.72 15.62
CA ILE A 172 -7.31 -35.13 14.23
C ILE A 172 -6.10 -36.09 14.21
N SER A 173 -5.04 -35.75 14.92
CA SER A 173 -3.83 -36.58 15.07
C SER A 173 -4.15 -37.94 15.68
N SER A 174 -4.88 -37.97 16.80
CA SER A 174 -5.20 -39.20 17.53
C SER A 174 -6.13 -40.13 16.76
N LYS A 175 -7.17 -39.59 16.09
CA LYS A 175 -8.15 -40.38 15.34
C LYS A 175 -7.54 -41.04 14.09
N ASN A 176 -6.47 -40.48 13.55
CA ASN A 176 -5.82 -40.95 12.34
C ASN A 176 -4.47 -41.65 12.58
N ASP A 177 -4.08 -41.83 13.85
CA ASP A 177 -2.81 -42.45 14.27
C ASP A 177 -1.58 -41.85 13.56
N ARG A 178 -1.53 -40.52 13.49
CA ARG A 178 -0.46 -39.76 12.85
C ARG A 178 0.04 -38.66 13.77
N SER A 179 1.35 -38.45 13.84
CA SER A 179 1.90 -37.30 14.55
C SER A 179 1.52 -35.99 13.86
N ILE A 180 1.47 -34.89 14.62
CA ILE A 180 1.15 -33.55 14.08
C ILE A 180 2.11 -33.17 12.95
N SER A 181 3.41 -33.44 13.10
CA SER A 181 4.39 -33.19 12.05
C SER A 181 4.16 -34.04 10.80
N ALA A 182 3.71 -35.29 10.94
CA ALA A 182 3.37 -36.14 9.80
C ALA A 182 2.09 -35.67 9.10
N LEU A 183 1.11 -35.14 9.84
CA LEU A 183 -0.08 -34.52 9.25
C LEU A 183 0.28 -33.29 8.40
N MET A 184 1.09 -32.39 8.94
CA MET A 184 1.52 -31.16 8.26
C MET A 184 2.36 -31.44 6.99
N ALA A 185 2.97 -32.62 6.89
CA ALA A 185 3.76 -33.03 5.73
C ALA A 185 2.92 -33.70 4.62
N ASP A 186 1.68 -34.11 4.89
CA ASP A 186 0.85 -34.89 3.97
C ASP A 186 -0.40 -34.11 3.53
N ALA A 187 -0.20 -33.25 2.53
CA ALA A 187 -1.24 -32.42 1.95
C ALA A 187 -2.39 -33.21 1.29
N GLU A 188 -2.10 -34.40 0.74
CA GLU A 188 -3.14 -35.24 0.11
C GLU A 188 -4.06 -35.84 1.17
N PHE A 189 -3.48 -36.31 2.27
CA PHE A 189 -4.24 -36.81 3.40
C PHE A 189 -5.14 -35.73 4.01
N LEU A 190 -4.62 -34.53 4.27
CA LEU A 190 -5.41 -33.43 4.82
C LEU A 190 -6.63 -33.07 3.96
N LYS A 191 -6.51 -33.18 2.62
CA LYS A 191 -7.65 -32.97 1.69
C LYS A 191 -8.70 -34.07 1.74
N SER A 192 -8.33 -35.27 2.19
CA SER A 192 -9.27 -36.39 2.35
C SER A 192 -10.11 -36.28 3.62
N ILE A 193 -9.66 -35.47 4.59
CA ILE A 193 -10.34 -35.28 5.87
C ILE A 193 -11.61 -34.44 5.65
N LYS A 194 -12.73 -34.94 6.19
CA LYS A 194 -14.00 -34.22 6.21
C LYS A 194 -14.07 -33.34 7.45
N ALA A 195 -14.32 -32.05 7.27
CA ALA A 195 -14.38 -31.08 8.35
C ALA A 195 -15.53 -31.38 9.33
N GLU A 196 -16.62 -31.96 8.82
CA GLU A 196 -17.81 -32.34 9.60
C GLU A 196 -17.52 -33.37 10.68
N ASP A 197 -16.50 -34.21 10.49
CA ASP A 197 -16.13 -35.28 11.43
C ASP A 197 -15.45 -34.75 12.71
N TYR A 198 -15.08 -33.47 12.73
CA TYR A 198 -14.33 -32.83 13.81
C TYR A 198 -14.98 -31.54 14.34
N ALA A 199 -16.07 -31.09 13.71
CA ALA A 199 -16.82 -29.93 14.18
C ALA A 199 -17.56 -30.25 15.48
N ASP A 200 -17.60 -29.29 16.40
CA ASP A 200 -18.33 -29.38 17.67
C ASP A 200 -19.07 -28.05 17.98
N GLU A 201 -19.65 -27.93 19.17
CA GLU A 201 -20.39 -26.72 19.58
C GLU A 201 -19.49 -25.48 19.67
N GLN A 202 -18.19 -25.66 19.90
CA GLN A 202 -17.23 -24.58 20.04
C GLN A 202 -16.56 -24.22 18.71
N PHE A 203 -16.20 -25.24 17.91
CA PHE A 203 -15.50 -25.10 16.63
C PHE A 203 -16.37 -25.60 15.48
N GLY A 204 -16.93 -24.67 14.72
CA GLY A 204 -17.76 -24.99 13.56
C GLY A 204 -16.94 -25.44 12.34
N ILE A 205 -17.66 -25.91 11.31
CA ILE A 205 -17.08 -26.37 10.03
C ILE A 205 -16.11 -25.34 9.39
N PRO A 206 -16.40 -24.02 9.37
CA PRO A 206 -15.47 -23.04 8.81
C PRO A 206 -14.11 -23.06 9.53
N THR A 207 -14.11 -23.09 10.86
CA THR A 207 -12.88 -23.13 11.66
C THR A 207 -12.07 -24.40 11.40
N ILE A 208 -12.72 -25.56 11.34
CA ILE A 208 -12.04 -26.82 11.00
C ILE A 208 -11.44 -26.74 9.60
N THR A 209 -12.19 -26.18 8.63
CA THR A 209 -11.74 -26.03 7.24
C THR A 209 -10.49 -25.15 7.17
N ASP A 210 -10.48 -24.02 7.90
CA ASP A 210 -9.34 -23.12 7.96
C ASP A 210 -8.13 -23.79 8.63
N ILE A 211 -8.34 -24.57 9.70
CA ILE A 211 -7.29 -25.36 10.34
C ILE A 211 -6.69 -26.36 9.35
N LEU A 212 -7.50 -27.08 8.58
CA LEU A 212 -7.00 -28.04 7.59
C LEU A 212 -6.19 -27.36 6.47
N GLN A 213 -6.64 -26.20 5.99
CA GLN A 213 -5.88 -25.40 5.01
C GLN A 213 -4.56 -24.90 5.58
N GLU A 214 -4.57 -24.47 6.84
CA GLU A 214 -3.38 -23.98 7.53
C GLU A 214 -2.38 -25.12 7.82
N LEU A 215 -2.86 -26.32 8.15
CA LEU A 215 -2.01 -27.50 8.29
C LEU A 215 -1.41 -27.95 6.94
N GLU A 216 -2.12 -27.74 5.82
CA GLU A 216 -1.60 -28.03 4.46
C GLU A 216 -0.40 -27.13 4.13
N LYS A 217 -0.47 -25.84 4.52
CA LYS A 217 0.57 -24.84 4.26
C LYS A 217 0.76 -23.93 5.49
N PRO A 218 1.50 -24.39 6.51
CA PRO A 218 1.67 -23.67 7.76
C PRO A 218 2.33 -22.31 7.55
N GLY A 219 1.72 -21.26 8.09
CA GLY A 219 2.23 -19.90 8.02
C GLY A 219 2.30 -19.37 6.59
N ARG A 220 1.39 -19.81 5.72
CA ARG A 220 1.35 -19.41 4.31
C ARG A 220 1.36 -17.89 4.20
N ASP A 221 2.39 -17.37 3.55
CA ASP A 221 2.49 -15.95 3.24
C ASP A 221 1.43 -15.57 2.18
N PRO A 222 0.51 -14.63 2.48
CA PRO A 222 -0.48 -14.17 1.52
C PRO A 222 0.10 -13.24 0.45
N ARG A 223 1.35 -12.78 0.61
CA ARG A 223 2.01 -11.89 -0.34
C ARG A 223 2.32 -12.64 -1.65
N PRO A 224 2.24 -11.96 -2.81
CA PRO A 224 2.64 -12.56 -4.07
C PRO A 224 4.13 -12.91 -4.07
N SER A 225 4.51 -13.91 -4.87
CA SER A 225 5.92 -14.21 -5.12
C SER A 225 6.61 -12.99 -5.74
N PHE A 226 7.82 -12.69 -5.27
CA PHE A 226 8.61 -11.59 -5.80
C PHE A 226 8.89 -11.77 -7.31
N ALA A 227 8.56 -10.76 -8.10
CA ALA A 227 8.89 -10.66 -9.52
C ALA A 227 9.56 -9.31 -9.79
N ALA A 228 10.82 -9.33 -10.22
CA ALA A 228 11.52 -8.11 -10.61
C ALA A 228 11.10 -7.69 -12.03
N VAL A 229 10.78 -6.40 -12.20
CA VAL A 229 10.63 -5.82 -13.54
C VAL A 229 11.98 -5.84 -14.24
N LYS A 230 11.99 -6.38 -15.46
CA LYS A 230 13.17 -6.32 -16.32
C LYS A 230 13.07 -5.07 -17.18
N PHE A 231 13.71 -4.00 -16.72
CA PHE A 231 13.93 -2.84 -17.57
C PHE A 231 14.93 -3.19 -18.67
N ASP A 232 14.78 -2.56 -19.84
CA ASP A 232 15.79 -2.68 -20.90
C ASP A 232 17.03 -1.89 -20.48
N ASP A 233 18.17 -2.57 -20.37
CA ASP A 233 19.44 -1.99 -19.92
C ASP A 233 19.93 -0.85 -20.83
N ASN A 234 19.42 -0.72 -22.05
CA ASN A 234 19.82 0.32 -23.00
C ASN A 234 19.01 1.62 -22.88
N ILE A 235 18.00 1.67 -22.00
CA ILE A 235 17.06 2.79 -21.91
C ILE A 235 17.14 3.40 -20.50
N HIS A 236 17.67 4.63 -20.42
CA HIS A 236 17.83 5.34 -19.14
C HIS A 236 17.27 6.77 -19.17
N HIS A 237 17.20 7.36 -20.36
CA HIS A 237 16.71 8.73 -20.53
C HIS A 237 15.54 8.76 -21.52
N VAL A 238 14.71 9.81 -21.41
CA VAL A 238 13.57 10.03 -22.32
C VAL A 238 14.00 10.05 -23.79
N LYS A 239 15.24 10.49 -24.07
CA LYS A 239 15.84 10.54 -25.41
C LYS A 239 16.11 9.18 -26.05
N ASP A 240 16.20 8.13 -25.24
CA ASP A 240 16.45 6.77 -25.73
C ASP A 240 15.14 6.14 -26.25
N LEU A 241 13.98 6.72 -25.91
CA LEU A 241 12.67 6.22 -26.27
C LEU A 241 12.33 6.55 -27.72
N LYS A 242 11.80 5.55 -28.43
CA LYS A 242 11.24 5.72 -29.77
C LYS A 242 9.80 5.25 -29.80
N PRO A 243 8.90 5.96 -30.49
CA PRO A 243 7.55 5.48 -30.73
C PRO A 243 7.55 4.07 -31.34
N GLY A 244 6.76 3.17 -30.76
CA GLY A 244 6.63 1.77 -31.15
C GLY A 244 7.39 0.77 -30.28
N MET A 245 8.30 1.22 -29.41
CA MET A 245 9.00 0.35 -28.46
C MET A 245 8.03 -0.34 -27.49
N LEU A 246 8.29 -1.61 -27.19
CA LEU A 246 7.58 -2.39 -26.18
C LEU A 246 8.47 -2.52 -24.95
N LEU A 247 7.99 -2.01 -23.82
CA LEU A 247 8.73 -1.96 -22.56
C LEU A 247 7.89 -2.57 -21.45
N GLU A 248 8.56 -3.14 -20.45
CA GLU A 248 7.94 -3.46 -19.17
C GLU A 248 8.09 -2.25 -18.24
N GLY A 249 7.03 -1.94 -17.50
CA GLY A 249 7.02 -0.85 -16.54
C GLY A 249 6.17 -1.17 -15.32
N VAL A 250 6.33 -0.38 -14.28
CA VAL A 250 5.56 -0.49 -13.03
C VAL A 250 4.56 0.65 -12.96
N ILE A 251 3.32 0.35 -12.60
CA ILE A 251 2.32 1.38 -12.36
C ILE A 251 2.67 2.15 -11.08
N THR A 252 2.93 3.45 -11.20
CA THR A 252 3.27 4.31 -10.07
C THR A 252 2.03 4.92 -9.43
N ASN A 253 0.99 5.20 -10.22
CA ASN A 253 -0.24 5.82 -9.75
C ASN A 253 -1.41 5.54 -10.70
N VAL A 254 -2.63 5.48 -10.15
CA VAL A 254 -3.86 5.28 -10.92
C VAL A 254 -4.81 6.45 -10.66
N THR A 255 -5.31 7.06 -11.72
CA THR A 255 -6.26 8.18 -11.68
C THR A 255 -7.55 7.82 -12.40
N ASN A 256 -8.57 8.66 -12.29
CA ASN A 256 -9.85 8.43 -12.99
C ASN A 256 -9.73 8.46 -14.52
N PHE A 257 -8.68 9.08 -15.06
CA PHE A 257 -8.49 9.26 -16.50
C PHE A 257 -7.38 8.36 -17.08
N GLY A 258 -6.65 7.61 -16.24
CA GLY A 258 -5.56 6.77 -16.71
C GLY A 258 -4.69 6.20 -15.59
N ALA A 259 -3.55 5.67 -15.98
CA ALA A 259 -2.51 5.18 -15.07
C ALA A 259 -1.14 5.73 -15.48
N PHE A 260 -0.33 6.08 -14.49
CA PHE A 260 1.06 6.48 -14.67
C PHE A 260 1.96 5.25 -14.52
N VAL A 261 2.91 5.09 -15.44
CA VAL A 261 3.78 3.92 -15.53
C VAL A 261 5.23 4.38 -15.61
N ASP A 262 6.05 3.90 -14.67
CA ASP A 262 7.51 4.05 -14.72
C ASP A 262 8.11 2.95 -15.61
N ILE A 263 8.79 3.37 -16.66
CA ILE A 263 9.51 2.52 -17.62
C ILE A 263 11.03 2.61 -17.45
N GLY A 264 11.51 3.19 -16.34
CA GLY A 264 12.92 3.23 -15.98
C GLY A 264 13.69 4.47 -16.47
N VAL A 265 12.99 5.50 -16.96
CA VAL A 265 13.60 6.75 -17.49
C VAL A 265 13.48 7.96 -16.55
N HIS A 266 13.17 7.73 -15.27
CA HIS A 266 12.94 8.77 -14.24
C HIS A 266 11.77 9.72 -14.52
N GLN A 267 10.95 9.42 -15.52
CA GLN A 267 9.77 10.18 -15.89
C GLN A 267 8.63 9.20 -16.20
N ASP A 268 7.52 9.35 -15.49
CA ASP A 268 6.35 8.50 -15.68
C ASP A 268 5.69 8.80 -17.03
N GLY A 269 5.31 7.73 -17.73
CA GLY A 269 4.45 7.79 -18.90
C GLY A 269 2.98 7.63 -18.53
N LEU A 270 2.10 8.30 -19.27
CA LEU A 270 0.66 8.22 -19.06
C LEU A 270 0.02 7.21 -20.02
N VAL A 271 -0.68 6.23 -19.46
CA VAL A 271 -1.64 5.36 -20.16
C VAL A 271 -3.04 5.91 -19.93
N HIS A 272 -3.69 6.43 -20.97
CA HIS A 272 -5.05 6.94 -20.86
C HIS A 272 -6.07 5.80 -20.68
N ILE A 273 -7.20 6.05 -19.99
CA ILE A 273 -8.24 5.04 -19.69
C ILE A 273 -8.69 4.23 -20.91
N SER A 274 -8.78 4.87 -22.08
CA SER A 274 -9.20 4.24 -23.33
C SER A 274 -8.21 3.23 -23.90
N VAL A 275 -6.96 3.23 -23.43
CA VAL A 275 -5.87 2.37 -23.92
C VAL A 275 -5.27 1.48 -22.83
N ILE A 276 -5.95 1.35 -21.67
CA ILE A 276 -5.55 0.44 -20.58
C ILE A 276 -5.89 -1.02 -20.87
N SER A 277 -7.02 -1.28 -21.54
CA SER A 277 -7.51 -2.64 -21.85
C SER A 277 -8.22 -2.64 -23.19
N ASP A 278 -8.29 -3.79 -23.86
CA ASP A 278 -9.07 -3.98 -25.09
C ASP A 278 -10.58 -3.84 -24.86
N GLN A 279 -11.03 -4.03 -23.61
CA GLN A 279 -12.42 -3.86 -23.21
C GLN A 279 -12.71 -2.42 -22.73
N PHE A 280 -13.99 -2.04 -22.67
CA PHE A 280 -14.39 -0.76 -22.14
C PHE A 280 -14.15 -0.71 -20.62
N VAL A 281 -13.33 0.23 -20.17
CA VAL A 281 -13.00 0.44 -18.76
C VAL A 281 -13.73 1.67 -18.25
N LYS A 282 -14.56 1.48 -17.22
CA LYS A 282 -15.26 2.60 -16.55
C LYS A 282 -14.36 3.30 -15.52
N ASN A 283 -13.56 2.52 -14.79
CA ASN A 283 -12.63 3.01 -13.79
C ASN A 283 -11.28 2.29 -13.95
N PRO A 284 -10.16 3.01 -14.18
CA PRO A 284 -8.84 2.40 -14.29
C PRO A 284 -8.45 1.52 -13.10
N ALA A 285 -8.88 1.88 -11.89
CA ALA A 285 -8.57 1.15 -10.66
C ALA A 285 -9.16 -0.28 -10.60
N ASP A 286 -10.14 -0.59 -11.45
CA ASP A 286 -10.72 -1.94 -11.52
C ASP A 286 -9.83 -2.90 -12.35
N VAL A 287 -8.97 -2.34 -13.21
CA VAL A 287 -8.15 -3.11 -14.16
C VAL A 287 -6.69 -3.14 -13.74
N VAL A 288 -6.20 -2.04 -13.16
CA VAL A 288 -4.80 -1.88 -12.80
C VAL A 288 -4.64 -1.31 -11.40
N LYS A 289 -3.58 -1.74 -10.71
CA LYS A 289 -3.22 -1.28 -9.37
C LYS A 289 -1.82 -0.70 -9.37
N THR A 290 -1.57 0.24 -8.46
CA THR A 290 -0.22 0.73 -8.19
C THR A 290 0.68 -0.43 -7.77
N GLY A 291 1.84 -0.54 -8.41
CA GLY A 291 2.81 -1.63 -8.22
C GLY A 291 2.67 -2.76 -9.26
N ASP A 292 1.61 -2.79 -10.07
CA ASP A 292 1.47 -3.82 -11.10
C ASP A 292 2.55 -3.67 -12.18
N ILE A 293 3.09 -4.80 -12.61
CA ILE A 293 4.04 -4.90 -13.71
C ILE A 293 3.25 -5.06 -15.01
N VAL A 294 3.39 -4.10 -15.92
CA VAL A 294 2.64 -4.06 -17.17
C VAL A 294 3.56 -3.94 -18.38
N LYS A 295 3.12 -4.53 -19.49
CA LYS A 295 3.74 -4.31 -20.80
C LYS A 295 3.06 -3.14 -21.47
N VAL A 296 3.86 -2.16 -21.86
CA VAL A 296 3.40 -0.91 -22.47
C VAL A 296 4.12 -0.66 -23.79
N LYS A 297 3.42 0.00 -24.70
CA LYS A 297 3.96 0.47 -25.96
C LYS A 297 4.12 1.99 -25.93
N VAL A 298 5.28 2.47 -26.33
CA VAL A 298 5.53 3.91 -26.48
C VAL A 298 4.76 4.43 -27.68
N MET A 299 3.85 5.37 -27.46
CA MET A 299 3.01 5.95 -28.52
C MET A 299 3.56 7.27 -29.02
N GLU A 300 3.97 8.14 -28.11
CA GLU A 300 4.49 9.47 -28.40
C GLU A 300 5.49 9.87 -27.30
N VAL A 301 6.57 10.54 -27.70
CA VAL A 301 7.58 11.09 -26.80
C VAL A 301 7.73 12.56 -27.15
N ASP A 302 7.43 13.42 -26.19
CA ASP A 302 7.61 14.88 -26.27
C ASP A 302 8.78 15.24 -25.36
N GLU A 303 9.96 15.38 -25.96
CA GLU A 303 11.21 15.72 -25.24
C GLU A 303 11.17 17.14 -24.66
N ASP A 304 10.56 18.09 -25.35
CA ASP A 304 10.51 19.49 -24.90
C ASP A 304 9.69 19.65 -23.61
N ARG A 305 8.64 18.83 -23.47
CA ARG A 305 7.76 18.85 -22.29
C ARG A 305 8.00 17.69 -21.32
N ASN A 306 8.98 16.83 -21.57
CA ASN A 306 9.23 15.59 -20.82
C ASN A 306 7.96 14.76 -20.62
N ARG A 307 7.17 14.56 -21.68
CA ARG A 307 5.93 13.78 -21.63
C ARG A 307 6.04 12.52 -22.47
N ILE A 308 5.61 11.41 -21.90
CA ILE A 308 5.59 10.10 -22.57
C ILE A 308 4.14 9.61 -22.59
N SER A 309 3.63 9.31 -23.77
CA SER A 309 2.31 8.67 -23.92
C SER A 309 2.51 7.19 -24.18
N LEU A 310 1.82 6.37 -23.38
CA LEU A 310 1.92 4.92 -23.40
C LEU A 310 0.56 4.28 -23.71
N SER A 311 0.56 3.10 -24.30
CA SER A 311 -0.62 2.25 -24.48
C SER A 311 -0.36 0.86 -23.92
N MET A 312 -1.33 0.28 -23.20
CA MET A 312 -1.29 -1.14 -22.81
C MET A 312 -1.87 -2.05 -23.89
N ARG A 313 -2.50 -1.47 -24.94
CA ARG A 313 -2.94 -2.20 -26.13
C ARG A 313 -1.78 -2.33 -27.11
N LEU A 314 -1.13 -3.49 -27.11
CA LEU A 314 0.09 -3.74 -27.89
C LEU A 314 -0.11 -3.61 -29.42
N ASN A 315 -1.35 -3.77 -29.88
CA ASN A 315 -1.75 -3.67 -31.28
C ASN A 315 -1.88 -2.23 -31.80
N ASP A 316 -1.92 -1.22 -30.91
CA ASP A 316 -2.05 0.17 -31.32
C ASP A 316 -0.80 0.63 -32.10
N LYS A 317 -1.00 1.44 -33.13
CA LYS A 317 0.11 2.04 -33.89
C LYS A 317 0.38 3.46 -33.39
N PRO A 318 1.64 3.82 -33.10
CA PRO A 318 1.99 5.20 -32.76
C PRO A 318 1.57 6.13 -33.90
N SER A 319 0.96 7.26 -33.57
CA SER A 319 0.48 8.20 -34.59
C SER A 319 1.66 8.89 -35.28
N ASN A 320 1.83 8.64 -36.58
CA ASN A 320 2.70 9.46 -37.43
C ASN A 320 2.04 10.83 -37.65
N ARG A 321 2.27 11.77 -36.74
CA ARG A 321 1.89 13.19 -36.94
C ARG A 321 3.04 13.99 -37.53
N ASN A 322 3.60 13.52 -38.64
CA ASN A 322 4.35 14.35 -39.57
C ASN A 322 3.97 13.95 -40.99
N SER A 323 3.61 14.95 -41.79
CA SER A 323 3.07 14.93 -43.17
C SER A 323 1.63 14.43 -43.34
N ASP A 324 0.64 15.34 -43.22
CA ASP A 324 -0.47 15.50 -44.20
C ASP A 324 -1.52 16.49 -43.69
N ASN A 325 -1.15 17.76 -43.56
CA ASN A 325 -2.16 18.83 -43.46
C ASN A 325 -1.70 20.12 -44.16
N ARG A 326 -1.26 19.96 -45.40
CA ARG A 326 -1.13 21.04 -46.37
C ARG A 326 -1.73 20.57 -47.69
N HIS A 327 -3.06 20.51 -47.76
CA HIS A 327 -3.86 20.75 -48.97
C HIS A 327 -5.34 20.48 -48.65
N ASN A 328 -6.07 21.51 -48.18
CA ASN A 328 -7.27 21.89 -48.91
C ASN A 328 -7.62 23.35 -48.62
N SER A 329 -7.34 24.17 -49.62
CA SER A 329 -7.61 25.60 -49.68
C SER A 329 -9.09 25.84 -50.01
N SER A 330 -9.63 26.90 -49.42
CA SER A 330 -10.54 27.87 -50.08
C SER A 330 -11.71 27.32 -50.91
N ASN A 331 -12.93 27.39 -50.38
CA ASN A 331 -13.98 28.24 -50.96
C ASN A 331 -15.27 28.12 -50.14
N ARG A 332 -15.72 29.22 -49.54
CA ARG A 332 -17.11 29.73 -49.58
C ARG A 332 -17.27 30.89 -48.61
N ASN A 333 -17.00 32.08 -49.15
CA ASN A 333 -17.65 33.30 -48.72
C ASN A 333 -19.09 33.30 -49.27
N GLY A 334 -20.08 33.69 -48.47
CA GLY A 334 -21.44 33.83 -48.97
C GLY A 334 -22.53 34.04 -47.92
N SER A 335 -22.65 35.29 -47.49
CA SER A 335 -23.91 35.97 -47.17
C SER A 335 -24.48 35.94 -45.74
N SER A 336 -24.47 37.15 -45.18
CA SER A 336 -25.32 37.68 -44.12
C SER A 336 -26.81 37.37 -44.30
N ASN A 337 -27.53 37.15 -43.19
CA ASN A 337 -28.72 37.96 -42.94
C ASN A 337 -29.05 38.09 -41.45
N ASN A 338 -29.36 39.32 -41.08
CA ASN A 338 -29.73 39.80 -39.75
C ASN A 338 -31.26 39.83 -39.70
N GLN A 339 -31.90 39.24 -38.69
CA GLN A 339 -33.25 39.65 -38.30
C GLN A 339 -33.57 39.23 -36.87
N SER A 340 -33.65 40.25 -36.03
CA SER A 340 -34.36 40.28 -34.77
C SER A 340 -35.88 40.29 -35.02
N SER A 341 -36.65 39.60 -34.18
CA SER A 341 -37.67 40.24 -33.34
C SER A 341 -38.60 39.22 -32.64
N ASN A 342 -38.91 39.57 -31.39
CA ASN A 342 -40.12 39.28 -30.62
C ASN A 342 -40.52 37.81 -30.34
N ASN A 343 -40.44 37.45 -29.05
CA ASN A 343 -41.70 37.26 -28.35
C ASN A 343 -41.65 37.67 -26.87
N ARG A 344 -42.70 38.38 -26.45
CA ARG A 344 -42.93 38.94 -25.13
C ARG A 344 -43.67 37.95 -24.22
N SER A 345 -43.31 38.05 -22.93
CA SER A 345 -44.16 38.02 -21.72
C SER A 345 -44.97 36.77 -21.36
N SER A 346 -44.74 36.28 -20.13
CA SER A 346 -45.71 36.41 -19.02
C SER A 346 -45.09 36.13 -17.64
N ASN A 347 -45.28 37.07 -16.69
CA ASN A 347 -45.51 36.95 -15.23
C ASN A 347 -44.66 35.98 -14.37
N SER A 348 -44.26 36.27 -13.12
CA SER A 348 -44.70 37.28 -12.14
C SER A 348 -43.83 37.18 -10.87
N ASN A 349 -43.79 38.28 -10.11
CA ASN A 349 -43.51 38.42 -8.68
C ASN A 349 -42.09 38.10 -8.18
N ALA A 350 -41.29 39.02 -7.64
CA ALA A 350 -41.47 40.02 -6.56
C ALA A 350 -40.57 39.61 -5.39
N SER A 351 -39.49 40.38 -5.13
CA SER A 351 -39.17 40.90 -3.80
C SER A 351 -37.84 41.65 -3.84
N ARG A 352 -37.89 42.88 -3.32
CA ARG A 352 -36.79 43.83 -3.13
C ARG A 352 -35.85 43.35 -2.02
N GLY A 353 -34.55 43.58 -2.23
CA GLY A 353 -33.53 43.54 -1.18
C GLY A 353 -32.23 44.18 -1.63
N GLN A 354 -32.19 45.52 -1.71
CA GLN A 354 -30.95 46.30 -1.83
C GLN A 354 -30.09 46.08 -0.57
N ARG A 355 -28.79 45.79 -0.74
CA ARG A 355 -27.70 46.44 0.03
C ARG A 355 -26.30 46.11 -0.51
N ASN A 356 -25.61 47.20 -0.85
CA ASN A 356 -24.17 47.49 -0.78
C ASN A 356 -23.12 46.46 -1.20
N LEU A 357 -22.40 46.83 -2.26
CA LEU A 357 -21.02 46.43 -2.49
C LEU A 357 -20.10 47.09 -1.44
N GLY A 358 -19.29 46.27 -0.80
CA GLY A 358 -18.15 46.65 0.03
C GLY A 358 -17.02 45.66 -0.20
N ASN A 359 -16.02 46.11 -0.95
CA ASN A 359 -14.76 45.47 -1.29
C ASN A 359 -13.98 45.04 -0.01
N GLN A 360 -13.40 43.82 0.04
CA GLN A 360 -12.02 43.54 0.51
C GLN A 360 -11.71 42.06 0.79
N SER A 361 -10.68 41.59 0.08
CA SER A 361 -9.48 40.89 0.59
C SER A 361 -9.56 39.47 1.19
N ALA A 362 -8.82 38.57 0.53
CA ALA A 362 -8.54 37.18 0.90
C ALA A 362 -7.89 37.00 2.30
N PRO A 363 -8.15 35.87 3.00
CA PRO A 363 -7.57 35.60 4.32
C PRO A 363 -6.11 35.16 4.22
N LYS A 364 -5.22 35.91 4.87
CA LYS A 364 -3.81 35.56 5.11
C LYS A 364 -3.70 34.46 6.16
N SER A 365 -2.79 33.53 5.90
CA SER A 365 -2.36 32.39 6.72
C SER A 365 -2.10 32.70 8.19
N THR A 366 -2.48 31.73 9.03
CA THR A 366 -2.53 31.70 10.49
C THR A 366 -1.20 31.79 11.25
N LEU A 367 -0.07 32.04 10.58
CA LEU A 367 1.24 32.18 11.24
C LEU A 367 1.56 33.64 11.64
N ALA A 368 1.04 34.63 10.90
CA ALA A 368 1.31 36.05 11.17
C ALA A 368 0.57 36.58 12.40
N GLY A 369 -0.56 35.97 12.78
CA GLY A 369 -1.33 36.34 13.98
C GLY A 369 -0.69 35.91 15.30
N ALA A 370 0.08 34.82 15.29
CA ALA A 370 0.69 34.26 16.50
C ALA A 370 1.85 35.13 17.04
N PHE A 371 2.60 35.80 16.16
CA PHE A 371 3.71 36.67 16.56
C PHE A 371 3.29 38.07 17.06
N ALA A 372 2.07 38.52 16.74
CA ALA A 372 1.57 39.82 17.19
C ALA A 372 1.14 39.81 18.68
N ASN A 373 0.76 38.65 19.22
CA ASN A 373 0.28 38.55 20.60
C ASN A 373 1.39 38.38 21.66
N ALA A 374 2.63 38.05 21.27
CA ALA A 374 3.74 37.92 22.20
C ALA A 374 4.38 39.27 22.61
N LYS A 375 4.07 40.37 21.91
CA LYS A 375 4.68 41.70 22.17
C LYS A 375 3.93 42.57 23.19
N LYS A 376 2.83 42.09 23.78
CA LYS A 376 1.95 42.90 24.68
C LYS A 376 2.03 42.56 26.17
N LEU A 377 2.98 41.73 26.61
CA LEU A 377 3.18 41.48 28.05
C LEU A 377 4.50 42.10 28.51
N LYS A 378 4.41 43.30 29.10
CA LYS A 378 5.44 43.89 29.97
C LYS A 378 5.02 43.72 31.45
N PRO A 379 5.98 43.61 32.38
CA PRO A 379 5.73 43.19 33.75
C PRO A 379 5.23 44.36 34.62
N LYS A 380 4.32 44.07 35.56
CA LYS A 380 4.07 44.96 36.70
C LYS A 380 5.15 44.72 37.76
N LYS A 381 5.68 45.82 38.28
CA LYS A 381 6.62 45.91 39.42
C LYS A 381 6.07 45.25 40.66
#